data_AF-X0GXU9-F1
#
_entry.id   AF-X0GXU9-F1
#
_cell.length_a   1.000
_cell.length_b   1.000
_cell.length_c   1.000
_cell.angle_alpha   90.00
_cell.angle_beta   90.00
_cell.angle_gamma   90.00
#
_symmetry.space_group_name_H-M   'P 1'
#
loop_
_entity.id
_entity.type
_entity.pdbx_description
1 polymer ?
#
loop_
_entity_poly.entity_id
_entity_poly.type
_entity_poly.pdbx_seq_one_letter_code
_entity_poly.pdbx_strand_id
1 'polypeptide(L)'
;MESPTNSHPIHTPSSEGRNREAIGFANRSPPGTPDHDAKIGQTPMSCYEPFEYRSSWLSIPEPVAIELVHLLFEKIQPWLPLLHRPKFFASYINSSASSFCDPGSLLDHDKLLVYGVLAFVARHSTNAYFVNVPAPERGNGLLKEASTLYVKLQAAEELPNMEHLRGCVLLAVGLAVDGPCHRT
;
A
#
# COMPACT_ATOMS: atom_id res chain seq x y z
N MET A 1 26.37 46.09 32.25
CA MET A 1 27.72 46.05 31.65
C MET A 1 28.01 44.60 31.35
N GLU A 2 28.05 44.09 30.13
CA GLU A 2 28.01 44.66 28.78
C GLU A 2 27.38 43.59 27.86
N SER A 3 26.55 44.03 26.90
CA SER A 3 26.21 43.26 25.72
C SER A 3 27.36 43.33 24.70
N PRO A 4 27.50 42.35 23.81
CA PRO A 4 27.68 42.76 22.41
C PRO A 4 26.93 41.91 21.36
N THR A 5 26.16 42.64 20.55
CA THR A 5 26.10 42.65 19.08
C THR A 5 25.91 41.37 18.25
N ASN A 6 24.68 41.26 17.74
CA ASN A 6 24.28 40.95 16.35
C ASN A 6 25.33 41.11 15.26
N SER A 7 25.33 40.18 14.29
CA SER A 7 25.28 40.51 12.85
C SER A 7 25.02 39.27 11.97
N HIS A 8 23.82 39.19 11.39
CA HIS A 8 23.50 38.37 10.22
C HIS A 8 24.06 39.01 8.94
N PRO A 9 24.53 38.24 7.95
CA PRO A 9 24.59 38.69 6.57
C PRO A 9 23.35 38.26 5.79
N ILE A 10 22.59 39.26 5.36
CA ILE A 10 21.54 39.20 4.35
C ILE A 10 22.23 39.04 2.98
N HIS A 11 21.97 37.92 2.28
CA HIS A 11 22.32 37.80 0.87
C HIS A 11 21.21 38.42 0.01
N THR A 12 21.55 39.54 -0.62
CA THR A 12 20.78 40.19 -1.68
C THR A 12 20.84 39.40 -2.99
N PRO A 13 19.75 39.34 -3.78
CA PRO A 13 19.76 38.73 -5.10
C PRO A 13 20.45 39.64 -6.13
N SER A 14 21.37 39.06 -6.90
CA SER A 14 22.07 39.74 -8.00
C SER A 14 21.18 39.79 -9.24
N SER A 15 20.91 41.01 -9.70
CA SER A 15 20.27 41.35 -10.98
C SER A 15 21.32 41.81 -11.98
N GLU A 16 21.27 41.27 -13.21
CA GLU A 16 21.85 41.74 -14.50
C GLU A 16 22.32 40.50 -15.26
N GLY A 17 22.04 40.23 -16.53
CA GLY A 17 21.38 40.82 -17.69
C GLY A 17 21.51 39.71 -18.78
N ARG A 18 21.06 39.74 -20.03
CA ARG A 18 20.56 40.75 -20.95
C ARG A 18 20.23 39.97 -22.24
N ASN A 19 18.99 40.15 -22.71
CA ASN A 19 18.50 40.18 -24.11
C ASN A 19 18.67 39.04 -25.14
N ARG A 20 17.52 38.83 -25.81
CA ARG A 20 17.27 38.52 -27.24
C ARG A 20 17.61 37.09 -27.68
N GLU A 21 16.77 36.37 -28.42
CA GLU A 21 16.04 36.77 -29.63
C GLU A 21 14.67 36.09 -29.77
N ALA A 22 13.74 36.83 -30.34
CA ALA A 22 12.45 36.36 -30.81
C ALA A 22 12.62 35.66 -32.17
N ILE A 23 12.02 34.48 -32.32
CA ILE A 23 11.74 33.90 -33.62
C ILE A 23 10.27 33.46 -33.61
N GLY A 24 9.43 34.32 -34.17
CA GLY A 24 8.12 33.92 -34.67
C GLY A 24 8.28 33.42 -36.09
N PHE A 25 7.75 32.24 -36.40
CA PHE A 25 7.43 31.87 -37.77
C PHE A 25 6.13 31.06 -37.83
N ALA A 26 5.14 31.74 -38.40
CA ALA A 26 4.23 31.25 -39.44
C ALA A 26 3.38 30.00 -39.18
N ASN A 27 2.07 30.26 -39.06
CA ASN A 27 1.00 29.36 -39.49
C ASN A 27 1.24 28.84 -40.91
N ARG A 28 1.33 27.51 -41.07
CA ARG A 28 0.98 26.82 -42.31
C ARG A 28 0.21 25.55 -41.98
N SER A 29 -1.06 25.55 -42.31
CA SER A 29 -1.88 24.35 -42.44
C SER A 29 -1.34 23.48 -43.59
N PRO A 30 -1.25 22.14 -43.43
CA PRO A 30 -1.04 21.23 -44.55
C PRO A 30 -2.36 20.93 -45.27
N PRO A 31 -2.33 20.75 -46.61
CA PRO A 31 -3.47 20.35 -47.42
C PRO A 31 -3.64 18.82 -47.48
N GLY A 32 -4.88 18.38 -47.67
CA GLY A 32 -5.21 17.17 -48.40
C GLY A 32 -5.16 15.85 -47.63
N THR A 33 -6.35 15.37 -47.27
CA THR A 33 -6.66 13.98 -46.92
C THR A 33 -6.35 13.01 -48.05
N PRO A 34 -5.64 11.89 -47.80
CA PRO A 34 -5.80 10.67 -48.57
C PRO A 34 -6.93 9.84 -47.97
N ASP A 35 -7.91 9.48 -48.80
CA ASP A 35 -8.93 8.46 -48.50
C ASP A 35 -8.24 7.14 -48.11
N HIS A 36 -8.35 6.79 -46.84
CA HIS A 36 -8.14 5.42 -46.39
C HIS A 36 -9.49 4.87 -45.94
N ASP A 37 -10.07 4.03 -46.79
CA ASP A 37 -11.17 3.13 -46.47
C ASP A 37 -10.78 2.21 -45.31
N ALA A 38 -10.93 2.70 -44.08
CA ALA A 38 -10.81 1.89 -42.89
C ALA A 38 -12.10 1.08 -42.73
N LYS A 39 -12.12 -0.13 -43.30
CA LYS A 39 -13.08 -1.16 -42.91
C LYS A 39 -13.00 -1.34 -41.40
N ILE A 40 -14.10 -1.00 -40.72
CA ILE A 40 -14.35 -1.29 -39.31
C ILE A 40 -14.44 -2.81 -39.15
N GLY A 41 -13.29 -3.45 -38.98
CA GLY A 41 -13.19 -4.79 -38.41
C GLY A 41 -13.14 -4.64 -36.90
N GLN A 42 -14.30 -4.79 -36.24
CA GLN A 42 -14.35 -4.95 -34.79
C GLN A 42 -13.65 -6.27 -34.43
N THR A 43 -12.42 -6.15 -33.93
CA THR A 43 -11.83 -7.17 -33.07
C THR A 43 -11.80 -6.56 -31.68
N PRO A 44 -12.61 -7.00 -30.71
CA PRO A 44 -12.44 -6.57 -29.34
C PRO A 44 -11.05 -7.05 -28.89
N MET A 45 -10.18 -6.10 -28.59
CA MET A 45 -8.89 -6.33 -27.95
C MET A 45 -9.20 -6.88 -26.55
N SER A 46 -9.29 -8.19 -26.43
CA SER A 46 -9.31 -8.88 -25.15
C SER A 46 -7.92 -8.78 -24.54
N CYS A 47 -7.59 -7.63 -23.96
CA CYS A 47 -6.42 -7.47 -23.10
C CYS A 47 -6.72 -8.03 -21.71
N TYR A 48 -7.05 -9.31 -21.65
CA TYR A 48 -6.88 -10.10 -20.42
C TYR A 48 -5.72 -11.03 -20.69
N GLU A 49 -4.52 -10.46 -20.69
CA GLU A 49 -3.35 -11.24 -20.30
C GLU A 49 -3.68 -11.80 -18.91
N PRO A 50 -3.67 -13.12 -18.69
CA PRO A 50 -3.72 -13.66 -17.35
C PRO A 50 -2.47 -13.12 -16.68
N PHE A 51 -2.62 -12.12 -15.81
CA PHE A 51 -1.58 -11.84 -14.84
C PHE A 51 -1.37 -13.15 -14.10
N GLU A 52 -0.25 -13.83 -14.39
CA GLU A 52 0.19 -14.96 -13.60
C GLU A 52 0.31 -14.44 -12.17
N TYR A 53 -0.74 -14.69 -11.38
CA TYR A 53 -0.70 -14.44 -9.96
C TYR A 53 0.32 -15.41 -9.41
N ARG A 54 1.56 -14.93 -9.25
CA ARG A 54 2.52 -15.61 -8.40
C ARG A 54 1.81 -15.78 -7.07
N SER A 55 1.54 -17.02 -6.68
CA SER A 55 0.86 -17.33 -5.43
C SER A 55 1.65 -16.70 -4.28
N SER A 56 1.12 -15.61 -3.74
CA SER A 56 1.67 -15.00 -2.54
C SER A 56 1.37 -15.93 -1.37
N TRP A 57 2.22 -15.93 -0.36
CA TRP A 57 1.92 -16.62 0.89
C TRP A 57 0.72 -15.98 1.61
N LEU A 58 0.30 -14.78 1.19
CA LEU A 58 -0.79 -14.01 1.79
C LEU A 58 -2.19 -14.48 1.36
N SER A 59 -2.31 -15.48 0.48
CA SER A 59 -3.58 -15.97 -0.08
C SER A 59 -4.44 -14.90 -0.79
N ILE A 60 -3.90 -13.69 -0.93
CA ILE A 60 -4.46 -12.58 -1.67
C ILE A 60 -3.41 -12.08 -2.66
N PRO A 61 -3.85 -11.52 -3.77
CA PRO A 61 -2.99 -10.75 -4.63
C PRO A 61 -1.99 -9.78 -4.00
N GLU A 62 -0.73 -9.79 -4.48
CA GLU A 62 0.30 -8.85 -4.04
C GLU A 62 -0.10 -7.37 -4.18
N PRO A 63 -0.64 -6.93 -5.34
CA PRO A 63 -1.04 -5.52 -5.48
C PRO A 63 -2.16 -5.12 -4.51
N VAL A 64 -3.07 -6.05 -4.20
CA VAL A 64 -4.13 -5.83 -3.21
C VAL A 64 -3.52 -5.74 -1.82
N ALA A 65 -2.58 -6.64 -1.46
CA ALA A 65 -1.91 -6.60 -0.17
C ALA A 65 -1.17 -5.28 0.05
N ILE A 66 -0.45 -4.77 -0.96
CA ILE A 66 0.23 -3.47 -0.90
C ILE A 66 -0.77 -2.32 -0.76
N GLU A 67 -1.89 -2.33 -1.48
CA GLU A 67 -2.97 -1.35 -1.28
C GLU A 67 -3.47 -1.36 0.18
N LEU A 68 -3.69 -2.54 0.76
CA LEU A 68 -4.12 -2.65 2.16
C LEU A 68 -3.09 -2.05 3.14
N VAL A 69 -1.78 -2.19 2.88
CA VAL A 69 -0.75 -1.54 3.69
C VAL A 69 -0.84 -0.02 3.57
N HIS A 70 -1.09 0.53 2.39
CA HIS A 70 -1.30 1.96 2.24
C HIS A 70 -2.55 2.44 3.00
N LEU A 71 -3.66 1.70 2.88
CA LEU A 71 -4.89 1.96 3.60
C LEU A 71 -4.72 1.92 5.12
N LEU A 72 -3.86 1.04 5.66
CA LEU A 72 -3.52 1.03 7.09
C LEU A 72 -3.05 2.42 7.53
N PHE A 73 -2.07 2.96 6.83
CA PHE A 73 -1.43 4.21 7.22
C PHE A 73 -2.31 5.44 6.93
N GLU A 74 -3.26 5.33 6.01
CA GLU A 74 -4.21 6.40 5.71
C GLU A 74 -5.44 6.41 6.63
N LYS A 75 -6.01 5.23 6.93
CA LYS A 75 -7.32 5.11 7.59
C LYS A 75 -7.21 4.67 9.05
N ILE A 76 -6.18 3.92 9.42
CA ILE A 76 -6.07 3.28 10.73
C ILE A 76 -5.06 3.98 11.63
N GLN A 77 -3.86 4.27 11.10
CA GLN A 77 -2.78 4.88 11.87
C GLN A 77 -3.18 6.16 12.64
N PRO A 78 -4.09 7.03 12.15
CA PRO A 78 -4.52 8.21 12.91
C PRO A 78 -5.16 7.92 14.28
N TRP A 79 -5.77 6.74 14.46
CA TRP A 79 -6.44 6.37 15.71
C TRP A 79 -5.88 5.10 16.36
N LEU A 80 -5.00 4.37 15.65
CA LEU A 80 -4.25 3.23 16.18
C LEU A 80 -2.79 3.27 15.68
N PRO A 81 -1.93 4.13 16.28
CA PRO A 81 -0.55 4.35 15.83
C PRO A 81 0.40 3.23 16.28
N LEU A 82 0.14 1.99 15.84
CA LEU A 82 0.95 0.82 16.20
C LEU A 82 2.23 0.68 15.37
N LEU A 83 2.23 1.23 14.16
CA LEU A 83 3.23 0.95 13.14
C LEU A 83 3.77 2.25 12.53
N HIS A 84 5.08 2.27 12.30
CA HIS A 84 5.76 3.37 11.64
C HIS A 84 5.93 3.03 10.16
N ARG A 85 5.32 3.83 9.27
CA ARG A 85 5.26 3.54 7.82
C ARG A 85 6.63 3.25 7.20
N PRO A 86 7.66 4.12 7.29
CA PRO A 86 8.97 3.82 6.73
C PRO A 86 9.57 2.51 7.23
N LYS A 87 9.38 2.20 8.53
CA LYS A 87 9.93 0.97 9.12
C LYS A 87 9.19 -0.27 8.59
N PHE A 88 7.86 -0.19 8.48
CA PHE A 88 7.08 -1.29 7.94
C PHE A 88 7.46 -1.63 6.50
N PHE A 89 7.57 -0.61 5.64
CA PHE A 89 7.98 -0.80 4.25
C PHE A 89 9.40 -1.37 4.16
N ALA A 90 10.35 -0.86 4.96
CA ALA A 90 11.71 -1.39 4.98
C ALA A 90 11.80 -2.85 5.48
N SER A 91 10.94 -3.24 6.43
CA SER A 91 10.96 -4.59 7.03
C SER A 91 10.21 -5.64 6.22
N TYR A 92 9.11 -5.28 5.58
CA TYR A 92 8.17 -6.25 5.02
C TYR A 92 7.97 -6.14 3.52
N ILE A 93 8.35 -5.02 2.89
CA ILE A 93 8.17 -4.80 1.44
C ILE A 93 9.53 -4.77 0.74
N ASN A 94 9.71 -5.67 -0.21
CA ASN A 94 10.82 -5.66 -1.12
C ASN A 94 10.64 -4.53 -2.15
N SER A 95 11.46 -3.49 -2.01
CA SER A 95 11.39 -2.29 -2.85
C SER A 95 11.73 -2.54 -4.33
N SER A 96 12.53 -3.56 -4.65
CA SER A 96 12.88 -3.85 -6.05
C SER A 96 11.76 -4.60 -6.78
N ALA A 97 11.02 -5.45 -6.07
CA ALA A 97 9.95 -6.27 -6.62
C ALA A 97 8.54 -5.66 -6.41
N SER A 98 8.42 -4.60 -5.59
CA SER A 98 7.13 -4.05 -5.16
C SER A 98 6.18 -5.12 -4.59
N SER A 99 6.75 -6.06 -3.85
CA SER A 99 6.07 -7.20 -3.23
C SER A 99 6.49 -7.33 -1.77
N PHE A 100 5.76 -8.10 -0.97
CA PHE A 100 6.19 -8.54 0.34
C PHE A 100 7.46 -9.39 0.23
N CYS A 101 8.24 -9.37 1.32
CA CYS A 101 9.38 -10.24 1.50
C CYS A 101 8.96 -11.72 1.46
N ASP A 102 9.90 -12.58 1.04
CA ASP A 102 9.67 -14.02 0.99
C ASP A 102 9.34 -14.57 2.39
N PRO A 103 8.38 -15.50 2.52
CA PRO A 103 7.96 -16.00 3.83
C PRO A 103 9.06 -16.75 4.58
N GLY A 104 10.07 -17.28 3.87
CA GLY A 104 11.25 -17.91 4.48
C GLY A 104 12.21 -16.92 5.16
N SER A 105 12.10 -15.63 4.82
CA SER A 105 12.92 -14.57 5.41
C SER A 105 12.29 -13.93 6.66
N LEU A 106 10.99 -14.18 6.88
CA LEU A 106 10.21 -13.60 7.97
C LEU A 106 10.05 -14.58 9.12
N LEU A 107 10.18 -14.07 10.34
CA LEU A 107 9.82 -14.82 11.55
C LEU A 107 8.31 -14.98 11.64
N ASP A 108 7.84 -15.95 12.43
CA ASP A 108 6.40 -16.18 12.56
C ASP A 108 5.69 -15.04 13.29
N HIS A 109 6.39 -14.33 14.19
CA HIS A 109 5.90 -13.08 14.78
C HIS A 109 5.64 -11.99 13.73
N ASP A 110 6.51 -11.87 12.71
CA ASP A 110 6.35 -10.92 11.62
C ASP A 110 5.18 -11.28 10.72
N LYS A 111 5.02 -12.57 10.41
CA LYS A 111 3.89 -13.06 9.62
C LYS A 111 2.58 -12.80 10.34
N LEU A 112 2.52 -13.05 11.66
CA LEU A 112 1.35 -12.76 12.48
C LEU A 112 0.97 -11.27 12.38
N LEU A 113 1.97 -10.39 12.49
CA LEU A 113 1.77 -8.95 12.35
C LEU A 113 1.22 -8.59 10.96
N VAL A 114 1.83 -9.10 9.89
CA VAL A 114 1.40 -8.83 8.51
C VAL A 114 -0.03 -9.31 8.27
N TYR A 115 -0.36 -10.56 8.62
CA TYR A 115 -1.75 -11.05 8.47
C TYR A 115 -2.72 -10.23 9.30
N GLY A 116 -2.37 -9.87 10.53
CA GLY A 116 -3.22 -9.03 11.39
C GLY A 116 -3.50 -7.65 10.75
N VAL A 117 -2.49 -7.01 10.17
CA VAL A 117 -2.64 -5.74 9.43
C VAL A 117 -3.59 -5.92 8.24
N LEU A 118 -3.31 -6.90 7.38
CA LEU A 118 -4.08 -7.08 6.14
C LEU A 118 -5.53 -7.47 6.45
N ALA A 119 -5.74 -8.38 7.39
CA ALA A 119 -7.08 -8.80 7.83
C ALA A 119 -7.89 -7.60 8.34
N PHE A 120 -7.28 -6.81 9.22
CA PHE A 120 -7.95 -5.67 9.83
C PHE A 120 -8.31 -4.59 8.81
N VAL A 121 -7.43 -4.31 7.85
CA VAL A 121 -7.63 -3.22 6.89
C VAL A 121 -8.53 -3.61 5.71
N ALA A 122 -8.60 -4.91 5.37
CA ALA A 122 -9.39 -5.41 4.24
C ALA A 122 -10.84 -4.91 4.23
N ARG A 123 -11.46 -4.74 5.41
CA ARG A 123 -12.83 -4.22 5.53
C ARG A 123 -13.02 -2.78 5.05
N HIS A 124 -11.93 -2.01 4.95
CA HIS A 124 -11.94 -0.63 4.46
C HIS A 124 -11.56 -0.52 2.97
N SER A 125 -11.13 -1.61 2.32
CA SER A 125 -10.75 -1.58 0.90
C SER A 125 -11.97 -1.44 -0.01
N THR A 126 -11.76 -0.83 -1.17
CA THR A 126 -12.77 -0.76 -2.25
C THR A 126 -12.28 -1.49 -3.51
N ASN A 127 -11.20 -2.27 -3.40
CA ASN A 127 -10.62 -3.02 -4.49
C ASN A 127 -11.63 -4.02 -5.09
N ALA A 128 -11.61 -4.16 -6.42
CA ALA A 128 -12.47 -5.10 -7.16
C ALA A 128 -12.28 -6.56 -6.72
N TYR A 129 -11.12 -6.93 -6.16
CA TYR A 129 -10.88 -8.24 -5.55
C TYR A 129 -11.92 -8.60 -4.49
N PHE A 130 -12.42 -7.61 -3.75
CA PHE A 130 -13.41 -7.79 -2.68
C PHE A 130 -14.85 -7.44 -3.09
N VAL A 131 -15.13 -7.29 -4.39
CA VAL A 131 -16.44 -6.81 -4.88
C VAL A 131 -17.61 -7.68 -4.40
N ASN A 132 -17.39 -8.99 -4.30
CA ASN A 132 -18.41 -9.96 -3.90
C ASN A 132 -18.34 -10.33 -2.41
N VAL A 133 -17.50 -9.67 -1.62
CA VAL A 133 -17.32 -9.95 -0.19
C VAL A 133 -17.82 -8.76 0.62
N PRO A 134 -18.80 -8.93 1.53
CA PRO A 134 -19.27 -7.88 2.41
C PRO A 134 -18.11 -7.24 3.18
N ALA A 135 -18.13 -5.91 3.34
CA ALA A 135 -17.02 -5.17 3.95
C ALA A 135 -16.52 -5.79 5.28
N PRO A 136 -17.36 -6.15 6.26
CA PRO A 136 -16.89 -6.76 7.50
C PRO A 136 -16.09 -8.07 7.30
N GLU A 137 -16.44 -8.85 6.28
CA GLU A 137 -15.95 -10.22 6.07
C GLU A 137 -14.67 -10.30 5.20
N ARG A 138 -14.26 -9.19 4.58
CA ARG A 138 -13.13 -9.14 3.62
C ARG A 138 -11.81 -9.62 4.21
N GLY A 139 -11.64 -9.50 5.53
CA GLY A 139 -10.46 -9.92 6.26
C GLY A 139 -10.47 -11.36 6.76
N ASN A 140 -11.59 -12.08 6.69
CA ASN A 140 -11.80 -13.32 7.45
C ASN A 140 -10.78 -14.42 7.11
N GLY A 141 -10.42 -14.57 5.84
CA GLY A 141 -9.40 -15.53 5.41
C GLY A 141 -8.03 -15.22 6.03
N LEU A 142 -7.61 -13.96 5.98
CA LEU A 142 -6.34 -13.49 6.56
C LEU A 142 -6.36 -13.59 8.09
N LEU A 143 -7.51 -13.32 8.72
CA LEU A 143 -7.68 -13.42 10.18
C LEU A 143 -7.57 -14.87 10.66
N LYS A 144 -8.05 -15.83 9.86
CA LYS A 144 -7.89 -17.26 10.13
C LYS A 144 -6.40 -17.68 10.08
N GLU A 145 -5.65 -17.18 9.10
CA GLU A 145 -4.20 -17.43 9.03
C GLU A 145 -3.46 -16.81 10.22
N ALA A 146 -3.79 -15.56 10.61
CA ALA A 146 -3.26 -14.94 11.82
C ALA A 146 -3.57 -15.75 13.09
N SER A 147 -4.80 -16.26 13.22
CA SER A 147 -5.21 -17.11 14.35
C SER A 147 -4.39 -18.40 14.41
N THR A 148 -4.15 -19.03 13.26
CA THR A 148 -3.32 -20.25 13.16
C THR A 148 -1.88 -19.97 13.59
N LEU A 149 -1.29 -18.86 13.15
CA LEU A 149 0.04 -18.45 13.57
C LEU A 149 0.12 -18.13 15.07
N TYR A 150 -0.90 -17.48 15.63
CA TYR A 150 -0.97 -17.22 17.07
C TYR A 150 -0.93 -18.51 17.89
N VAL A 151 -1.75 -19.51 17.51
CA VAL A 151 -1.76 -20.82 18.19
C VAL A 151 -0.40 -21.52 18.07
N LYS A 152 0.23 -21.46 16.89
CA LYS A 152 1.57 -22.02 16.65
C LYS A 152 2.61 -21.37 17.57
N LEU A 153 2.62 -20.04 17.64
CA LEU A 153 3.55 -19.26 18.47
C LEU A 153 3.35 -19.53 19.97
N GLN A 154 2.11 -19.69 20.40
CA GLN A 154 1.81 -20.06 21.79
C GLN A 154 2.35 -21.46 22.12
N ALA A 155 2.22 -22.42 21.21
CA ALA A 155 2.72 -23.78 21.41
C ALA A 155 4.25 -23.89 21.36
N ALA A 156 4.92 -22.96 20.68
CA ALA A 156 6.38 -22.96 20.55
C ALA A 156 7.11 -22.41 21.79
N GLU A 157 6.40 -21.88 22.78
CA GLU A 157 6.96 -21.21 23.98
C GLU A 157 8.01 -20.14 23.64
N GLU A 158 7.90 -19.51 22.48
CA GLU A 158 8.83 -18.50 22.01
C GLU A 158 8.69 -17.21 22.84
N LEU A 159 9.82 -16.56 23.13
CA LEU A 159 9.83 -15.31 23.90
C LEU A 159 9.06 -14.23 23.14
N PRO A 160 8.00 -13.63 23.72
CA PRO A 160 7.21 -12.63 23.04
C PRO A 160 8.05 -11.40 22.74
N ASN A 161 8.04 -10.96 21.48
CA ASN A 161 8.65 -9.71 21.05
C ASN A 161 7.59 -8.63 20.76
N MET A 162 8.04 -7.44 20.38
CA MET A 162 7.14 -6.31 20.12
C MET A 162 6.23 -6.56 18.90
N GLU A 163 6.74 -7.25 17.89
CA GLU A 163 6.04 -7.59 16.66
C GLU A 163 4.91 -8.59 16.94
N HIS A 164 5.18 -9.60 17.78
CA HIS A 164 4.20 -10.52 18.30
C HIS A 164 3.07 -9.79 19.04
N LEU A 165 3.41 -8.89 19.97
CA LEU A 165 2.41 -8.11 20.71
C LEU A 165 1.54 -7.27 19.78
N ARG A 166 2.13 -6.56 18.82
CA ARG A 166 1.38 -5.76 17.83
C ARG A 166 0.47 -6.65 16.97
N GLY A 167 0.96 -7.81 16.56
CA GLY A 167 0.17 -8.81 15.84
C GLY A 167 -1.02 -9.32 16.67
N CYS A 168 -0.81 -9.61 17.95
CA CYS A 168 -1.87 -10.01 18.88
C CYS A 168 -2.92 -8.91 19.08
N VAL A 169 -2.52 -7.64 19.19
CA VAL A 169 -3.45 -6.51 19.28
C VAL A 169 -4.33 -6.43 18.02
N LEU A 170 -3.73 -6.52 16.84
CA LEU A 170 -4.47 -6.49 15.57
C LEU A 170 -5.41 -7.69 15.41
N LEU A 171 -4.96 -8.88 15.78
CA LEU A 171 -5.79 -10.08 15.81
C LEU A 171 -6.98 -9.92 16.74
N ALA A 172 -6.76 -9.45 17.97
CA ALA A 172 -7.83 -9.23 18.95
C ALA A 172 -8.86 -8.21 18.45
N VAL A 173 -8.41 -7.10 17.86
CA VAL A 173 -9.30 -6.08 17.29
C VAL A 173 -10.07 -6.64 16.09
N GLY A 174 -9.42 -7.42 15.23
CA GLY A 174 -10.07 -8.11 14.11
C GLY A 174 -11.23 -8.98 14.60
N LEU A 175 -10.95 -9.87 15.55
CA LEU A 175 -11.93 -10.80 16.15
C LEU A 175 -13.04 -10.07 16.92
N ALA A 176 -12.74 -8.97 17.59
CA ALA A 176 -13.73 -8.22 18.38
C ALA A 176 -14.75 -7.50 17.52
N VAL A 177 -14.35 -7.02 16.33
CA VAL A 177 -15.25 -6.35 15.40
C VAL A 177 -16.15 -7.35 14.65
N ASP A 178 -15.75 -8.62 14.59
CA ASP A 178 -16.55 -9.71 14.05
C ASP A 178 -17.50 -10.35 15.10
N GLY A 179 -17.64 -9.72 16.28
CA GLY A 179 -18.49 -10.18 17.37
C GLY A 179 -19.96 -10.35 16.98
N PRO A 180 -20.74 -11.19 17.70
CA PRO A 180 -22.07 -11.61 17.28
C PRO A 180 -22.99 -10.40 17.12
N CYS A 181 -23.28 -10.05 15.86
CA CYS A 181 -24.41 -9.21 15.52
C CYS A 181 -25.64 -9.86 16.16
N HIS A 182 -26.25 -9.19 17.15
CA HIS A 182 -27.54 -9.60 17.67
C HIS A 182 -28.50 -9.74 16.47
N ARG A 183 -28.82 -10.98 16.09
CA ARG A 183 -29.98 -11.26 15.26
C ARG A 183 -31.20 -11.02 16.15
N THR A 184 -31.73 -9.81 16.12
CA THR A 184 -33.07 -9.49 16.62
C THR A 184 -34.12 -9.91 15.61
#